data_AF-A0A1Y0RNW1-F1
#
_entry.id   AF-A0A1Y0RNW1-F1
#
_cell.length_a   1.000
_cell.length_b   1.000
_cell.length_c   1.000
_cell.angle_alpha   90.00
_cell.angle_beta   90.00
_cell.angle_gamma   90.00
#
_symmetry.space_group_name_H-M   'P 1'
#
loop_
_entity.id
_entity.type
_entity.pdbx_description
1 polymer ?
#
loop_
_entity_poly.entity_id
_entity_poly.type
_entity_poly.pdbx_seq_one_letter_code
_entity_poly.pdbx_strand_id
1 'polypeptide(L)'
;MWTEIDGHISQVTGEKFQSLQRRSVGGGCINQGYSVSDTQRSYFVKLNQASQVAMFEAEALGLKQMYQTATIRVPKPICWGTAGHSSYLVLEWLEIGSGHTKSWEELGRKLAAMHKATSSQGFGWDINNTIGSTLQINTWTADWAEFYAKHRLGYQFQLARRKGGHFPQENELLAAIPQLLATHNPQPSLVHGDLWGGNAGCTVSGEPVIFDPATYFGDREVDIAMTELFGGFSAAFYQGYNEVWPLDEGYKYRKIMYNLYQILNHFNLFGGGYLSQANRMISQILS
;
A
#
# COMPACT_ATOMS: atom_id res chain seq x y z
N MET A 1 5.56 -27.62 -6.08
CA MET A 1 5.23 -26.33 -5.43
C MET A 1 5.52 -26.34 -3.93
N TRP A 2 4.66 -26.90 -3.06
CA TRP A 2 4.84 -26.76 -1.60
C TRP A 2 6.16 -27.30 -1.05
N THR A 3 6.65 -28.43 -1.55
CA THR A 3 7.97 -28.96 -1.17
C THR A 3 9.12 -28.01 -1.54
N GLU A 4 9.00 -27.28 -2.65
CA GLU A 4 9.99 -26.28 -3.06
C GLU A 4 9.93 -25.05 -2.14
N ILE A 5 8.72 -24.60 -1.77
CA ILE A 5 8.52 -23.49 -0.83
C ILE A 5 9.08 -23.86 0.56
N ASP A 6 8.76 -25.05 1.08
CA ASP A 6 9.27 -25.55 2.37
C ASP A 6 10.82 -25.66 2.35
N GLY A 7 11.38 -26.12 1.23
CA GLY A 7 12.82 -26.17 1.00
C GLY A 7 13.46 -24.79 1.00
N HIS A 8 12.85 -23.81 0.33
CA HIS A 8 13.36 -22.44 0.32
C HIS A 8 13.26 -21.76 1.70
N ILE A 9 12.17 -21.98 2.44
CA ILE A 9 12.05 -21.54 3.84
C ILE A 9 13.20 -22.15 4.66
N SER A 10 13.44 -23.46 4.52
CA SER A 10 14.52 -24.14 5.24
C SER A 10 15.90 -23.55 4.93
N GLN A 11 16.15 -23.26 3.65
CA GLN A 11 17.40 -22.66 3.20
C GLN A 11 17.63 -21.26 3.76
N VAL A 12 16.61 -20.39 3.73
CA VAL A 12 16.75 -18.99 4.18
C VAL A 12 16.82 -18.88 5.70
N THR A 13 16.03 -19.69 6.41
CA THR A 13 16.00 -19.67 7.88
C THR A 13 17.15 -20.45 8.53
N GLY A 14 17.77 -21.37 7.80
CA GLY A 14 18.78 -22.30 8.34
C GLY A 14 18.19 -23.43 9.19
N GLU A 15 16.87 -23.48 9.33
CA GLU A 15 16.16 -24.47 10.13
C GLU A 15 15.25 -25.32 9.24
N LYS A 16 15.33 -26.65 9.36
CA LYS A 16 14.46 -27.53 8.57
C LYS A 16 12.99 -27.18 8.82
N PHE A 17 12.25 -26.93 7.74
CA PHE A 17 10.82 -26.68 7.74
C PHE A 17 10.15 -27.66 6.79
N GLN A 18 9.08 -28.29 7.27
CA GLN A 18 8.24 -29.17 6.47
C GLN A 18 6.80 -28.95 6.91
N SER A 19 5.98 -28.44 6.00
CA SER A 19 4.60 -28.11 6.31
C SER A 19 3.77 -29.37 6.58
N LEU A 20 3.12 -29.40 7.75
CA LEU A 20 2.17 -30.43 8.17
C LEU A 20 0.74 -30.01 7.93
N GLN A 21 0.45 -28.70 8.04
CA GLN A 21 -0.86 -28.13 7.79
C GLN A 21 -0.76 -26.96 6.82
N ARG A 22 -1.79 -26.85 5.97
CA ARG A 22 -1.95 -25.78 4.99
C ARG A 22 -3.42 -25.38 4.97
N ARG A 23 -3.73 -24.18 5.45
CA ARG A 23 -5.10 -23.68 5.54
C ARG A 23 -5.25 -22.46 4.65
N SER A 24 -6.23 -22.49 3.75
CA SER A 24 -6.62 -21.30 3.01
C SER A 24 -7.15 -20.25 3.99
N VAL A 25 -6.63 -19.03 3.87
CA VAL A 25 -7.02 -17.86 4.66
C VAL A 25 -7.28 -16.70 3.70
N GLY A 26 -7.85 -15.60 4.19
CA GLY A 26 -8.02 -14.40 3.35
C GLY A 26 -6.68 -13.96 2.74
N GLY A 27 -6.68 -13.69 1.43
CA GLY A 27 -5.49 -13.28 0.66
C GLY A 27 -5.69 -12.00 -0.16
N GLY A 28 -6.70 -11.21 0.18
CA GLY A 28 -7.17 -10.08 -0.63
C GLY A 28 -7.95 -10.50 -1.88
N CYS A 29 -8.20 -9.55 -2.78
CA CYS A 29 -9.01 -9.78 -3.98
C CYS A 29 -8.24 -10.47 -5.14
N ILE A 30 -6.91 -10.53 -5.07
CA ILE A 30 -6.05 -10.87 -6.22
C ILE A 30 -5.18 -12.11 -5.96
N ASN A 31 -4.78 -12.34 -4.71
CA ASN A 31 -3.86 -13.41 -4.33
C ASN A 31 -4.58 -14.48 -3.50
N GLN A 32 -4.05 -15.70 -3.54
CA GLN A 32 -4.49 -16.76 -2.63
C GLN A 32 -3.61 -16.76 -1.39
N GLY A 33 -4.21 -16.62 -0.20
CA GLY A 33 -3.51 -16.62 1.08
C GLY A 33 -3.55 -17.98 1.76
N TYR A 34 -2.43 -18.43 2.30
CA TYR A 34 -2.33 -19.68 3.05
C TYR A 34 -1.60 -19.45 4.38
N SER A 35 -2.13 -20.05 5.44
CA SER A 35 -1.37 -20.34 6.64
C SER A 35 -0.69 -21.70 6.45
N VAL A 36 0.64 -21.73 6.51
CA VAL A 36 1.45 -22.94 6.32
C VAL A 36 2.26 -23.15 7.59
N SER A 37 2.09 -24.31 8.24
CA SER A 37 2.69 -24.56 9.55
C SER A 37 3.28 -25.95 9.71
N ASP A 38 4.31 -26.03 10.57
CA ASP A 38 4.81 -27.28 11.16
C ASP A 38 4.30 -27.40 12.62
N THR A 39 4.98 -28.19 13.46
CA THR A 39 4.59 -28.33 14.88
C THR A 39 4.96 -27.15 15.77
N GLN A 40 5.78 -26.22 15.30
CA GLN A 40 6.37 -25.14 16.11
C GLN A 40 6.11 -23.74 15.53
N ARG A 41 6.02 -23.63 14.20
CA ARG A 41 6.07 -22.36 13.48
C ARG A 41 4.99 -22.32 12.40
N SER A 42 4.56 -21.10 12.11
CA SER A 42 3.61 -20.78 11.05
C SER A 42 4.18 -19.68 10.17
N TYR A 43 3.86 -19.76 8.88
CA TYR A 43 4.13 -18.72 7.90
C TYR A 43 2.85 -18.35 7.17
N PHE A 44 2.79 -17.11 6.70
CA PHE A 44 1.78 -16.68 5.75
C PHE A 44 2.36 -16.76 4.35
N VAL A 45 1.70 -17.49 3.45
CA VAL A 45 2.14 -17.67 2.06
C VAL A 45 1.09 -17.08 1.13
N LYS A 46 1.48 -16.08 0.35
CA LYS A 46 0.70 -15.59 -0.79
C LYS A 46 1.10 -16.35 -2.04
N LEU A 47 0.11 -16.73 -2.86
CA LEU A 47 0.31 -17.36 -4.16
C LEU A 47 -0.38 -16.58 -5.28
N ASN A 48 0.25 -16.59 -6.45
CA ASN A 48 -0.32 -16.13 -7.71
C ASN A 48 0.32 -16.90 -8.88
N GLN A 49 -0.01 -16.57 -10.13
CA GLN A 49 0.61 -17.14 -11.33
C GLN A 49 2.12 -16.86 -11.36
N ALA A 50 2.92 -17.75 -11.95
CA ALA A 50 4.38 -17.59 -12.02
C ALA A 50 4.84 -16.26 -12.64
N SER A 51 4.08 -15.71 -13.60
CA SER A 51 4.36 -14.42 -14.23
C SER A 51 4.32 -13.22 -13.27
N GLN A 52 3.69 -13.38 -12.10
CA GLN A 52 3.52 -12.31 -11.11
C GLN A 52 4.66 -12.25 -10.08
N VAL A 53 5.77 -12.95 -10.28
CA VAL A 53 6.89 -12.97 -9.31
C VAL A 53 7.42 -11.58 -8.96
N ALA A 54 7.47 -10.66 -9.94
CA ALA A 54 7.92 -9.29 -9.72
C ALA A 54 7.02 -8.49 -8.74
N MET A 55 5.72 -8.82 -8.67
CA MET A 55 4.79 -8.23 -7.70
C MET A 55 5.17 -8.62 -6.27
N PHE A 56 5.49 -9.90 -6.05
CA PHE A 56 5.89 -10.40 -4.74
C PHE A 56 7.29 -9.94 -4.33
N GLU A 57 8.22 -9.85 -5.28
CA GLU A 57 9.51 -9.22 -5.05
C GLU A 57 9.35 -7.77 -4.58
N ALA A 58 8.51 -6.99 -5.26
CA ALA A 58 8.27 -5.60 -4.90
C ALA A 58 7.59 -5.46 -3.52
N GLU A 59 6.61 -6.29 -3.21
CA GLU A 59 5.97 -6.29 -1.88
C GLU A 59 6.99 -6.65 -0.78
N ALA A 60 7.82 -7.67 -0.99
CA ALA A 60 8.85 -8.08 -0.04
C ALA A 60 9.86 -6.96 0.23
N LEU A 61 10.31 -6.26 -0.82
CA LEU A 61 11.22 -5.13 -0.69
C LEU A 61 10.55 -3.95 0.03
N GLY A 62 9.27 -3.71 -0.21
CA GLY A 62 8.48 -2.67 0.46
C GLY A 62 8.35 -2.93 1.95
N LEU A 63 7.98 -4.16 2.32
CA LEU A 63 7.92 -4.62 3.71
C LEU A 63 9.31 -4.54 4.38
N LYS A 64 10.37 -4.95 3.69
CA LYS A 64 11.74 -4.85 4.21
C LYS A 64 12.12 -3.41 4.52
N GLN A 65 11.79 -2.47 3.64
CA GLN A 65 12.13 -1.06 3.86
C GLN A 65 11.34 -0.45 5.01
N MET A 66 10.05 -0.76 5.15
CA MET A 66 9.27 -0.36 6.33
C MET A 66 9.79 -1.00 7.61
N TYR A 67 10.18 -2.28 7.56
CA TYR A 67 10.74 -2.96 8.72
C TYR A 67 12.04 -2.28 9.21
N GLN A 68 12.87 -1.79 8.29
CA GLN A 68 14.13 -1.11 8.59
C GLN A 68 13.96 0.26 9.26
N THR A 69 12.79 0.91 9.17
CA THR A 69 12.55 2.16 9.90
C THR A 69 12.47 1.94 11.41
N ALA A 70 12.20 0.71 11.85
CA ALA A 70 11.99 0.34 13.25
C ALA A 70 10.88 1.17 13.95
N THR A 71 9.85 1.59 13.21
CA THR A 71 8.76 2.43 13.73
C THR A 71 7.45 1.68 13.93
N ILE A 72 6.94 1.00 12.89
CA ILE A 72 5.67 0.28 12.90
C ILE A 72 5.87 -1.20 12.59
N ARG A 73 5.02 -2.06 13.16
CA ARG A 73 5.08 -3.50 12.86
C ARG A 73 4.61 -3.73 11.43
N VAL A 74 5.39 -4.52 10.71
CA VAL A 74 5.03 -5.11 9.42
C VAL A 74 5.40 -6.60 9.46
N PRO A 75 4.70 -7.47 8.72
CA PRO A 75 5.11 -8.87 8.62
C PRO A 75 6.48 -8.96 7.96
N LYS A 76 7.42 -9.68 8.59
CA LYS A 76 8.76 -9.85 8.02
C LYS A 76 8.70 -10.67 6.72
N PRO A 77 9.29 -10.19 5.62
CA PRO A 77 9.47 -11.00 4.42
C PRO A 77 10.53 -12.07 4.69
N ILE A 78 10.19 -13.34 4.44
CA ILE A 78 11.09 -14.48 4.63
C ILE A 78 11.76 -14.84 3.31
N CYS A 79 10.98 -15.21 2.29
CA CYS A 79 11.48 -15.51 0.96
C CYS A 79 10.35 -15.39 -0.08
N TRP A 80 10.72 -15.27 -1.36
CA TRP A 80 9.79 -15.23 -2.49
C TRP A 80 10.43 -15.92 -3.69
N GLY A 81 9.61 -16.26 -4.69
CA GLY A 81 10.11 -16.87 -5.92
C GLY A 81 9.02 -17.52 -6.74
N THR A 82 9.42 -18.49 -7.57
CA THR A 82 8.51 -19.35 -8.33
C THR A 82 8.67 -20.80 -7.88
N ALA A 83 7.57 -21.53 -7.89
CA ALA A 83 7.53 -22.96 -7.58
C ALA A 83 6.46 -23.64 -8.44
N GLY A 84 6.86 -24.53 -9.34
CA GLY A 84 6.00 -25.03 -10.41
C GLY A 84 5.44 -23.89 -11.28
N HIS A 85 4.11 -23.78 -11.37
CA HIS A 85 3.41 -22.75 -12.18
C HIS A 85 2.95 -21.53 -11.36
N SER A 86 3.38 -21.41 -10.11
CA SER A 86 2.98 -20.34 -9.21
C SER A 86 4.18 -19.47 -8.81
N SER A 87 3.93 -18.20 -8.58
CA SER A 87 4.81 -17.33 -7.80
C SER A 87 4.34 -17.30 -6.35
N TYR A 88 5.25 -17.02 -5.42
CA TYR A 88 4.93 -16.97 -4.00
C TYR A 88 5.70 -15.89 -3.25
N LEU A 89 5.11 -15.45 -2.14
CA LEU A 89 5.74 -14.66 -1.09
C LEU A 89 5.46 -15.32 0.26
N VAL A 90 6.52 -15.65 1.00
CA VAL A 90 6.46 -16.16 2.37
C VAL A 90 6.75 -15.02 3.33
N LEU A 91 5.81 -14.78 4.23
CA LEU A 91 5.88 -13.78 5.29
C LEU A 91 5.81 -14.45 6.67
N GLU A 92 6.29 -13.75 7.68
CA GLU A 92 6.01 -14.04 9.08
C GLU A 92 4.50 -14.16 9.31
N TRP A 93 4.07 -15.21 10.01
CA TRP A 93 2.70 -15.32 10.47
C TRP A 93 2.47 -14.41 11.68
N LEU A 94 1.46 -13.53 11.56
CA LEU A 94 1.01 -12.68 12.66
C LEU A 94 -0.39 -13.10 13.07
N GLU A 95 -0.59 -13.38 14.36
CA GLU A 95 -1.94 -13.58 14.88
C GLU A 95 -2.62 -12.23 15.05
N ILE A 96 -3.55 -11.94 14.14
CA ILE A 96 -4.33 -10.72 14.13
C ILE A 96 -5.47 -10.83 15.13
N GLY A 97 -5.61 -9.82 15.98
CA GLY A 97 -6.67 -9.68 16.97
C GLY A 97 -7.52 -8.44 16.72
N SER A 98 -8.39 -8.12 17.68
CA SER A 98 -9.11 -6.85 17.70
C SER A 98 -8.26 -5.76 18.35
N GLY A 99 -8.07 -4.65 17.64
CA GLY A 99 -7.46 -3.46 18.24
C GLY A 99 -8.44 -2.73 19.16
N HIS A 100 -7.94 -2.18 20.26
CA HIS A 100 -8.69 -1.23 21.10
C HIS A 100 -8.24 0.21 20.84
N THR A 101 -8.93 1.20 21.41
CA THR A 101 -8.66 2.63 21.22
C THR A 101 -7.18 3.00 21.31
N LYS A 102 -6.47 2.55 22.37
CA LYS A 102 -5.04 2.83 22.54
C LYS A 102 -4.14 2.22 21.46
N SER A 103 -4.52 1.08 20.87
CA SER A 103 -3.74 0.45 19.81
C SER A 103 -3.87 1.27 18.52
N TRP A 104 -5.07 1.77 18.22
CA TRP A 104 -5.26 2.64 17.07
C TRP A 104 -4.56 3.99 17.21
N GLU A 105 -4.59 4.57 18.42
CA GLU A 105 -3.81 5.76 18.75
C GLU A 105 -2.32 5.55 18.53
N GLU A 106 -1.78 4.43 19.02
CA GLU A 106 -0.40 4.04 18.79
C GLU A 106 -0.10 3.74 17.31
N LEU A 107 -1.05 3.18 16.56
CA LEU A 107 -0.94 3.00 15.11
C LEU A 107 -0.69 4.35 14.42
N GLY A 108 -1.46 5.38 14.81
CA GLY A 108 -1.29 6.75 14.30
C GLY A 108 0.11 7.29 14.59
N ARG A 109 0.58 7.18 15.83
CA ARG A 109 1.93 7.63 16.23
C ARG A 109 3.04 6.91 15.46
N LYS A 110 2.94 5.59 15.35
CA LYS A 110 3.94 4.75 14.66
C LYS A 110 3.96 4.98 13.15
N LEU A 111 2.80 5.22 12.53
CA LEU A 111 2.71 5.61 11.13
C LEU A 111 3.35 6.98 10.89
N ALA A 112 3.06 7.97 11.74
CA ALA A 112 3.70 9.29 11.65
C ALA A 112 5.22 9.20 11.81
N ALA A 113 5.72 8.32 12.69
CA ALA A 113 7.15 8.04 12.80
C ALA A 113 7.71 7.38 11.53
N MET A 114 6.99 6.42 10.93
CA MET A 114 7.40 5.80 9.65
C MET A 114 7.53 6.84 8.53
N HIS A 115 6.56 7.76 8.41
CA HIS A 115 6.58 8.81 7.39
C HIS A 115 7.77 9.77 7.53
N LYS A 116 8.46 9.80 8.68
CA LYS A 116 9.70 10.59 8.86
C LYS A 116 10.91 9.96 8.15
N ALA A 117 10.84 8.69 7.74
CA ALA A 117 11.84 8.10 6.87
C ALA A 117 11.76 8.73 5.48
N THR A 118 12.88 9.28 5.00
CA THR A 118 12.94 10.07 3.77
C THR A 118 13.98 9.56 2.78
N SER A 119 13.89 10.03 1.52
CA SER A 119 14.84 9.73 0.44
C SER A 119 15.47 11.01 -0.07
N SER A 120 16.78 10.96 -0.33
CA SER A 120 17.52 12.03 -1.01
C SER A 120 17.35 12.04 -2.53
N GLN A 121 16.75 10.99 -3.11
CA GLN A 121 16.51 10.88 -4.55
C GLN A 121 15.23 11.62 -5.02
N GLY A 122 14.41 12.12 -4.09
CA GLY A 122 13.11 12.73 -4.37
C GLY A 122 11.95 11.75 -4.21
N PHE A 123 10.91 11.91 -5.03
CA PHE A 123 9.68 11.11 -5.01
C PHE A 123 9.78 9.94 -6.00
N GLY A 124 9.32 8.77 -5.57
CA GLY A 124 9.44 7.53 -6.34
C GLY A 124 10.02 6.39 -5.53
N TRP A 125 10.57 5.41 -6.22
CA TRP A 125 11.12 4.20 -5.62
C TRP A 125 12.04 3.46 -6.59
N ASP A 126 12.93 2.62 -6.07
CA ASP A 126 13.96 1.96 -6.90
C ASP A 126 13.37 1.00 -7.93
N ILE A 127 12.16 0.48 -7.67
CA ILE A 127 11.44 -0.40 -8.58
C ILE A 127 9.96 0.01 -8.70
N ASN A 128 9.39 -0.28 -9.86
CA ASN A 128 7.94 -0.27 -10.00
C ASN A 128 7.34 -1.42 -9.21
N ASN A 129 6.18 -1.18 -8.60
CA ASN A 129 5.41 -2.18 -7.88
C ASN A 129 3.97 -2.18 -8.40
N THR A 130 3.02 -2.65 -7.59
CA THR A 130 1.60 -2.67 -7.98
C THR A 130 0.72 -2.12 -6.88
N ILE A 131 -0.38 -1.50 -7.27
CA ILE A 131 -1.49 -1.11 -6.39
C ILE A 131 -2.71 -1.97 -6.75
N GLY A 132 -2.93 -3.03 -5.97
CA GLY A 132 -3.69 -4.18 -6.45
C GLY A 132 -2.94 -4.86 -7.61
N SER A 133 -3.60 -5.06 -8.76
CA SER A 133 -2.97 -5.65 -9.96
C SER A 133 -2.51 -4.62 -10.99
N THR A 134 -2.72 -3.33 -10.69
CA THR A 134 -2.31 -2.22 -11.54
C THR A 134 -0.83 -1.91 -11.29
N LEU A 135 -0.02 -1.85 -12.36
CA LEU A 135 1.35 -1.36 -12.28
C LEU A 135 1.39 0.05 -11.69
N GLN A 136 2.23 0.28 -10.69
CA GLN A 136 2.50 1.60 -10.13
C GLN A 136 3.91 2.04 -10.54
N ILE A 137 3.97 3.12 -11.31
CA ILE A 137 5.23 3.67 -11.83
C ILE A 137 5.90 4.50 -10.72
N ASN A 138 7.17 4.22 -10.46
CA ASN A 138 7.93 4.80 -9.35
C ASN A 138 9.22 5.49 -9.81
N THR A 139 9.32 5.85 -11.09
CA THR A 139 10.47 6.61 -11.60
C THR A 139 10.73 7.86 -10.76
N TRP A 140 11.96 8.00 -10.28
CA TRP A 140 12.39 9.11 -9.43
C TRP A 140 12.12 10.46 -10.09
N THR A 141 11.52 11.37 -9.32
CA THR A 141 11.17 12.73 -9.73
C THR A 141 11.48 13.69 -8.57
N ALA A 142 12.04 14.86 -8.85
CA ALA A 142 12.39 15.82 -7.81
C ALA A 142 11.18 16.58 -7.24
N ASP A 143 10.15 16.78 -8.06
CA ASP A 143 8.95 17.56 -7.72
C ASP A 143 7.73 16.66 -7.47
N TRP A 144 6.99 16.95 -6.40
CA TRP A 144 5.81 16.15 -6.03
C TRP A 144 4.66 16.32 -7.00
N ALA A 145 4.41 17.54 -7.48
CA ALA A 145 3.30 17.81 -8.38
C ALA A 145 3.51 17.12 -9.73
N GLU A 146 4.74 17.15 -10.27
CA GLU A 146 5.12 16.39 -11.46
C GLU A 146 4.93 14.90 -11.24
N PHE A 147 5.48 14.35 -10.15
CA PHE A 147 5.38 12.92 -9.84
C PHE A 147 3.91 12.49 -9.77
N TYR A 148 3.09 13.23 -9.03
CA TYR A 148 1.69 12.92 -8.81
C TYR A 148 0.86 13.06 -10.09
N ALA A 149 1.04 14.15 -10.85
CA ALA A 149 0.34 14.35 -12.12
C ALA A 149 0.67 13.26 -13.14
N LYS A 150 1.94 12.89 -13.29
CA LYS A 150 2.41 11.98 -14.34
C LYS A 150 2.27 10.51 -13.94
N HIS A 151 2.84 10.14 -12.80
CA HIS A 151 3.01 8.74 -12.38
C HIS A 151 1.88 8.21 -11.51
N ARG A 152 0.98 9.07 -11.02
CA ARG A 152 -0.26 8.67 -10.34
C ARG A 152 -1.46 8.91 -11.24
N LEU A 153 -2.00 10.13 -11.28
CA LEU A 153 -3.26 10.41 -11.97
C LEU A 153 -3.17 10.17 -13.49
N GLY A 154 -2.15 10.71 -14.16
CA GLY A 154 -1.99 10.59 -15.61
C GLY A 154 -1.90 9.15 -16.09
N TYR A 155 -1.17 8.29 -15.36
CA TYR A 155 -1.09 6.86 -15.68
C TYR A 155 -2.43 6.15 -15.46
N GLN A 156 -3.12 6.42 -14.35
CA GLN A 156 -4.44 5.83 -14.09
C GLN A 156 -5.47 6.22 -15.16
N PHE A 157 -5.46 7.49 -15.62
CA PHE A 157 -6.31 7.92 -16.72
C PHE A 157 -5.96 7.24 -18.04
N GLN A 158 -4.66 7.07 -18.34
CA GLN A 158 -4.21 6.34 -19.53
C GLN A 158 -4.78 4.91 -19.56
N LEU A 159 -4.74 4.20 -18.42
CA LEU A 159 -5.33 2.87 -18.29
C LEU A 159 -6.86 2.91 -18.42
N ALA A 160 -7.49 3.89 -17.78
CA ALA A 160 -8.93 4.04 -17.77
C ALA A 160 -9.50 4.28 -19.18
N ARG A 161 -8.82 5.09 -19.99
CA ARG A 161 -9.19 5.31 -21.41
C ARG A 161 -9.16 4.02 -22.22
N ARG A 162 -8.15 3.16 -22.01
CA ARG A 162 -8.06 1.85 -22.70
C ARG A 162 -9.22 0.92 -22.33
N LYS A 163 -9.85 1.16 -21.18
CA LYS A 163 -11.03 0.43 -20.69
C LYS A 163 -12.36 1.13 -21.00
N GLY A 164 -12.36 2.19 -21.81
CA GLY A 164 -13.57 2.93 -22.18
C GLY A 164 -14.04 3.96 -21.13
N GLY A 165 -13.20 4.30 -20.15
CA GLY A 165 -13.49 5.36 -19.19
C GLY A 165 -13.52 6.74 -19.86
N HIS A 166 -14.51 7.56 -19.49
CA HIS A 166 -14.70 8.91 -20.02
C HIS A 166 -14.67 9.96 -18.89
N PHE A 167 -13.70 10.87 -18.97
CA PHE A 167 -13.44 11.91 -17.98
C PHE A 167 -13.34 13.27 -18.69
N PRO A 168 -14.45 14.02 -18.85
CA PRO A 168 -14.47 15.25 -19.66
C PRO A 168 -13.44 16.30 -19.24
N GLN A 169 -13.18 16.40 -17.94
CA GLN A 169 -12.28 17.39 -17.34
C GLN A 169 -10.87 16.84 -17.03
N GLU A 170 -10.47 15.70 -17.63
CA GLU A 170 -9.16 15.09 -17.38
C GLU A 170 -8.00 16.06 -17.64
N ASN A 171 -7.96 16.64 -18.85
CA ASN A 171 -6.86 17.52 -19.26
C ASN A 171 -6.82 18.81 -18.42
N GLU A 172 -7.99 19.34 -18.07
CA GLU A 172 -8.13 20.52 -17.20
C GLU A 172 -7.56 20.22 -15.81
N LEU A 173 -7.94 19.08 -15.22
CA LEU A 173 -7.41 18.63 -13.93
C LEU A 173 -5.89 18.45 -13.97
N LEU A 174 -5.37 17.69 -14.95
CA LEU A 174 -3.93 17.43 -15.04
C LEU A 174 -3.11 18.72 -15.21
N ALA A 175 -3.64 19.70 -15.96
CA ALA A 175 -3.02 21.01 -16.11
C ALA A 175 -3.09 21.87 -14.83
N ALA A 176 -4.10 21.66 -13.98
CA ALA A 176 -4.28 22.40 -12.72
C ALA A 176 -3.39 21.89 -11.58
N ILE A 177 -2.95 20.62 -11.59
CA ILE A 177 -2.19 20.00 -10.48
C ILE A 177 -0.96 20.83 -10.04
N PRO A 178 -0.09 21.34 -10.93
CA PRO A 178 1.05 22.15 -10.51
C PRO A 178 0.64 23.38 -9.71
N GLN A 179 -0.46 24.03 -10.08
CA GLN A 179 -0.97 25.19 -9.36
C GLN A 179 -1.65 24.80 -8.04
N LEU A 180 -2.43 23.71 -8.02
CA LEU A 180 -3.09 23.19 -6.82
C LEU A 180 -2.09 22.73 -5.74
N LEU A 181 -0.88 22.34 -6.14
CA LEU A 181 0.20 21.92 -5.26
C LEU A 181 1.34 22.94 -5.15
N ALA A 182 1.25 24.13 -5.76
CA ALA A 182 2.35 25.09 -5.85
C ALA A 182 2.91 25.52 -4.48
N THR A 183 2.06 25.58 -3.45
CA THR A 183 2.45 25.95 -2.08
C THR A 183 2.65 24.74 -1.18
N HIS A 184 2.62 23.52 -1.72
CA HIS A 184 2.75 22.28 -0.98
C HIS A 184 4.05 21.59 -1.35
N ASN A 185 5.05 21.72 -0.47
CA ASN A 185 6.38 21.14 -0.67
C ASN A 185 6.61 20.02 0.35
N PRO A 186 5.97 18.85 0.18
CA PRO A 186 6.12 17.75 1.12
C PRO A 186 7.53 17.20 1.05
N GLN A 187 8.03 16.69 2.17
CA GLN A 187 9.21 15.83 2.12
C GLN A 187 8.86 14.47 1.50
N PRO A 188 9.74 13.84 0.71
CA PRO A 188 9.53 12.48 0.21
C PRO A 188 9.53 11.51 1.37
N SER A 189 8.34 11.10 1.81
CA SER A 189 8.09 10.28 2.98
C SER A 189 7.88 8.84 2.54
N LEU A 190 8.44 7.87 3.26
CA LEU A 190 8.13 6.47 3.02
C LEU A 190 6.64 6.23 3.34
N VAL A 191 5.84 5.99 2.31
CA VAL A 191 4.39 5.72 2.45
C VAL A 191 4.09 4.24 2.25
N HIS A 192 3.03 3.78 2.89
CA HIS A 192 2.44 2.48 2.66
C HIS A 192 1.87 2.35 1.24
N GLY A 193 1.19 3.38 0.75
CA GLY A 193 0.67 3.49 -0.62
C GLY A 193 -0.69 2.83 -0.86
N ASP A 194 -1.11 1.92 0.02
CA ASP A 194 -2.43 1.26 -0.01
C ASP A 194 -3.06 1.12 1.40
N LEU A 195 -3.01 2.19 2.21
CA LEU A 195 -3.41 2.10 3.63
C LEU A 195 -4.91 2.30 3.84
N TRP A 196 -5.67 1.21 3.87
CA TRP A 196 -7.10 1.20 4.17
C TRP A 196 -7.44 0.11 5.21
N GLY A 197 -8.72 -0.01 5.60
CA GLY A 197 -9.14 -0.88 6.72
C GLY A 197 -8.79 -2.36 6.55
N GLY A 198 -8.59 -2.81 5.30
CA GLY A 198 -8.15 -4.16 5.00
C GLY A 198 -6.65 -4.41 5.20
N ASN A 199 -5.83 -3.35 5.28
CA ASN A 199 -4.36 -3.41 5.28
C ASN A 199 -3.73 -2.88 6.59
N ALA A 200 -4.56 -2.69 7.63
CA ALA A 200 -4.14 -2.24 8.94
C ALA A 200 -4.89 -3.03 10.02
N GLY A 201 -4.23 -3.32 11.13
CA GLY A 201 -4.83 -4.04 12.24
C GLY A 201 -3.98 -4.02 13.49
N CYS A 202 -4.28 -4.93 14.39
CA CYS A 202 -3.51 -5.16 15.60
C CYS A 202 -3.27 -6.66 15.78
N THR A 203 -2.13 -7.02 16.35
CA THR A 203 -1.91 -8.40 16.79
C THR A 203 -2.82 -8.73 17.99
N VAL A 204 -2.92 -10.00 18.36
CA VAL A 204 -3.62 -10.45 19.59
C VAL A 204 -3.05 -9.81 20.87
N SER A 205 -1.78 -9.37 20.85
CA SER A 205 -1.15 -8.63 21.96
C SER A 205 -1.43 -7.12 21.91
N GLY A 206 -2.23 -6.65 20.94
CA GLY A 206 -2.58 -5.25 20.76
C GLY A 206 -1.51 -4.41 20.05
N GLU A 207 -0.48 -5.03 19.45
CA GLU A 207 0.57 -4.32 18.70
C GLU A 207 0.02 -3.86 17.34
N PRO A 208 0.10 -2.56 16.99
CA PRO A 208 -0.36 -2.06 15.70
C PRO A 208 0.48 -2.58 14.54
N VAL A 209 -0.17 -3.08 13.50
CA VAL A 209 0.47 -3.66 12.32
C VAL A 209 -0.16 -3.13 11.03
N ILE A 210 0.67 -2.92 10.02
CA ILE A 210 0.26 -2.66 8.62
C ILE A 210 0.84 -3.73 7.70
N PHE A 211 0.15 -4.03 6.60
CA PHE A 211 0.52 -5.10 5.68
C PHE A 211 -0.03 -4.82 4.28
N ASP A 212 0.47 -5.57 3.29
CA ASP A 212 0.11 -5.46 1.87
C ASP A 212 0.43 -4.09 1.25
N PRO A 213 1.69 -3.63 1.30
CA PRO A 213 2.04 -2.29 0.86
C PRO A 213 2.18 -2.15 -0.65
N ALA A 214 1.93 -0.93 -1.13
CA ALA A 214 2.26 -0.44 -2.46
C ALA A 214 3.29 0.72 -2.34
N THR A 215 4.42 0.43 -1.66
CA THR A 215 5.41 1.38 -1.16
C THR A 215 6.01 2.32 -2.21
N TYR A 216 6.26 3.56 -1.81
CA TYR A 216 7.14 4.51 -2.49
C TYR A 216 7.49 5.67 -1.54
N PHE A 217 8.37 6.57 -1.98
CA PHE A 217 8.56 7.87 -1.33
C PHE A 217 7.62 8.90 -1.96
N GLY A 218 6.66 9.39 -1.19
CA GLY A 218 5.59 10.28 -1.64
C GLY A 218 5.25 11.33 -0.59
N ASP A 219 4.18 12.08 -0.83
CA ASP A 219 3.56 12.87 0.24
C ASP A 219 2.90 11.93 1.27
N ARG A 220 3.22 12.11 2.54
CA ARG A 220 2.64 11.39 3.68
C ARG A 220 1.10 11.43 3.72
N GLU A 221 0.50 12.47 3.16
CA GLU A 221 -0.94 12.67 3.15
C GLU A 221 -1.69 11.66 2.29
N VAL A 222 -1.02 10.98 1.35
CA VAL A 222 -1.67 9.96 0.50
C VAL A 222 -2.18 8.76 1.30
N ASP A 223 -1.44 8.36 2.34
CA ASP A 223 -1.86 7.28 3.22
C ASP A 223 -3.01 7.71 4.10
N ILE A 224 -2.94 8.90 4.71
CA ILE A 224 -4.02 9.42 5.57
C ILE A 224 -5.31 9.57 4.75
N ALA A 225 -5.22 10.09 3.53
CA ALA A 225 -6.37 10.22 2.64
C ALA A 225 -7.04 8.87 2.40
N MET A 226 -6.24 7.82 2.13
CA MET A 226 -6.73 6.47 1.88
C MET A 226 -7.42 5.87 3.12
N THR A 227 -6.92 6.15 4.33
CA THR A 227 -7.56 5.68 5.58
C THR A 227 -8.99 6.20 5.74
N GLU A 228 -9.31 7.35 5.13
CA GLU A 228 -10.62 7.99 5.19
C GLU A 228 -11.59 7.53 4.08
N LEU A 229 -11.10 6.85 3.03
CA LEU A 229 -11.87 6.60 1.81
C LEU A 229 -12.90 5.47 1.96
N PHE A 230 -12.57 4.40 2.69
CA PHE A 230 -13.40 3.19 2.81
C PHE A 230 -13.80 2.91 4.26
N GLY A 231 -14.70 3.75 4.79
CA GLY A 231 -15.27 3.58 6.13
C GLY A 231 -14.51 4.30 7.26
N GLY A 232 -13.28 4.74 7.01
CA GLY A 232 -12.51 5.53 7.98
C GLY A 232 -11.82 4.67 9.04
N PHE A 233 -10.66 5.11 9.51
CA PHE A 233 -10.09 4.60 10.77
C PHE A 233 -10.78 5.24 11.99
N SER A 234 -10.50 4.72 13.17
CA SER A 234 -11.03 5.28 14.42
C SER A 234 -10.48 6.70 14.68
N ALA A 235 -11.24 7.53 15.40
CA ALA A 235 -10.80 8.88 15.79
C ALA A 235 -9.45 8.88 16.53
N ALA A 236 -9.20 7.84 17.32
CA ALA A 236 -7.96 7.67 18.08
C ALA A 236 -6.72 7.59 17.17
N PHE A 237 -6.83 6.93 16.00
CA PHE A 237 -5.75 6.89 15.02
C PHE A 237 -5.35 8.28 14.54
N TYR A 238 -6.33 9.11 14.16
CA TYR A 238 -6.03 10.46 13.69
C TYR A 238 -5.49 11.35 14.80
N GLN A 239 -5.95 11.18 16.05
CA GLN A 239 -5.39 11.88 17.21
C GLN A 239 -3.90 11.52 17.39
N GLY A 240 -3.57 10.24 17.47
CA GLY A 240 -2.18 9.80 17.63
C GLY A 240 -1.27 10.22 16.47
N TYR A 241 -1.77 10.21 15.23
CA TYR A 241 -1.00 10.70 14.08
C TYR A 241 -0.71 12.20 14.19
N ASN A 242 -1.74 13.01 14.45
CA ASN A 242 -1.60 14.47 14.52
C ASN A 242 -0.81 14.96 15.74
N GLU A 243 -0.73 14.18 16.83
CA GLU A 243 0.18 14.48 17.94
C GLU A 243 1.66 14.44 17.55
N VAL A 244 2.04 13.52 16.65
CA VAL A 244 3.43 13.33 16.22
C VAL A 244 3.76 14.15 14.98
N TRP A 245 2.80 14.28 14.07
CA TRP A 245 2.93 15.05 12.84
C TRP A 245 1.59 15.64 12.37
N PRO A 246 1.21 16.83 12.87
CA PRO A 246 -0.01 17.51 12.48
C PRO A 246 -0.15 17.63 10.96
N LEU A 247 -1.35 17.40 10.44
CA LEU A 247 -1.72 17.69 9.05
C LEU A 247 -1.98 19.18 8.89
N ASP A 248 -1.57 19.76 7.76
CA ASP A 248 -1.76 21.18 7.49
C ASP A 248 -3.22 21.46 7.09
N GLU A 249 -3.67 22.71 7.23
CA GLU A 249 -5.04 23.11 6.90
C GLU A 249 -5.43 22.81 5.44
N GLY A 250 -4.44 22.79 4.53
CA GLY A 250 -4.63 22.45 3.12
C GLY A 250 -4.99 20.98 2.86
N TYR A 251 -4.77 20.08 3.83
CA TYR A 251 -5.04 18.64 3.70
C TYR A 251 -6.50 18.37 3.29
N LYS A 252 -7.46 19.12 3.83
CA LYS A 252 -8.89 18.93 3.53
C LYS A 252 -9.22 19.02 2.03
N TYR A 253 -8.43 19.79 1.28
CA TYR A 253 -8.55 19.91 -0.17
C TYR A 253 -7.72 18.84 -0.89
N ARG A 254 -6.45 18.67 -0.51
CA ARG A 254 -5.53 17.69 -1.12
C ARG A 254 -6.02 16.24 -0.98
N LYS A 255 -6.70 15.92 0.13
CA LYS A 255 -7.32 14.61 0.37
C LYS A 255 -8.21 14.15 -0.78
N ILE A 256 -9.02 15.04 -1.35
CA ILE A 256 -9.95 14.68 -2.45
C ILE A 256 -9.13 14.25 -3.67
N MET A 257 -8.06 15.00 -3.97
CA MET A 257 -7.16 14.69 -5.07
C MET A 257 -6.36 13.40 -4.83
N TYR A 258 -5.90 13.15 -3.60
CA TYR A 258 -5.23 11.90 -3.23
C TYR A 258 -6.15 10.68 -3.31
N ASN A 259 -7.38 10.82 -2.88
CA ASN A 259 -8.37 9.75 -3.01
C ASN A 259 -8.83 9.53 -4.47
N LEU A 260 -8.75 10.55 -5.34
CA LEU A 260 -9.06 10.37 -6.76
C LEU A 260 -8.15 9.33 -7.41
N TYR A 261 -6.87 9.28 -7.05
CA TYR A 261 -5.95 8.24 -7.54
C TYR A 261 -6.47 6.83 -7.23
N GLN A 262 -6.93 6.62 -6.01
CA GLN A 262 -7.45 5.33 -5.55
C GLN A 262 -8.79 4.99 -6.21
N ILE A 263 -9.67 5.97 -6.40
CA ILE A 263 -10.93 5.78 -7.12
C ILE A 263 -10.71 5.46 -8.61
N LEU A 264 -9.74 6.10 -9.27
CA LEU A 264 -9.37 5.73 -10.64
C LEU A 264 -8.77 4.32 -10.70
N ASN A 265 -7.95 3.94 -9.70
CA ASN A 265 -7.46 2.57 -9.61
C ASN A 265 -8.61 1.56 -9.45
N HIS A 266 -9.59 1.85 -8.60
CA HIS A 266 -10.77 1.01 -8.42
C HIS A 266 -11.64 0.95 -9.69
N PHE A 267 -11.80 2.06 -10.42
CA PHE A 267 -12.41 2.01 -11.75
C PHE A 267 -11.64 1.09 -12.69
N ASN A 268 -10.31 1.18 -12.70
CA ASN A 268 -9.49 0.32 -13.54
C ASN A 268 -9.64 -1.15 -13.15
N LEU A 269 -9.72 -1.49 -11.87
CA LEU A 269 -9.83 -2.88 -11.42
C LEU A 269 -11.26 -3.44 -11.54
N PHE A 270 -12.28 -2.63 -11.26
CA PHE A 270 -13.65 -3.11 -11.02
C PHE A 270 -14.71 -2.41 -11.88
N GLY A 271 -14.39 -1.30 -12.53
CA GLY A 271 -15.30 -0.55 -13.40
C GLY A 271 -16.50 0.06 -12.64
N GLY A 272 -17.65 0.13 -13.30
CA GLY A 272 -18.93 0.47 -12.66
C GLY A 272 -18.98 1.87 -12.04
N GLY A 273 -19.54 1.95 -10.82
CA GLY A 273 -19.88 3.21 -10.14
C GLY A 273 -18.69 4.15 -9.89
N TYR A 274 -17.46 3.62 -9.88
CA TYR A 274 -16.23 4.40 -9.67
C TYR A 274 -15.99 5.45 -10.77
N LEU A 275 -16.49 5.24 -12.00
CA LEU A 275 -16.41 6.25 -13.07
C LEU A 275 -17.19 7.52 -12.69
N SER A 276 -18.43 7.34 -12.23
CA SER A 276 -19.28 8.46 -11.82
C SER A 276 -18.70 9.19 -10.61
N GLN A 277 -18.09 8.45 -9.68
CA GLN A 277 -17.45 8.99 -8.49
C GLN A 277 -16.21 9.81 -8.84
N ALA A 278 -15.34 9.28 -9.69
CA ALA A 278 -14.16 9.99 -10.19
C ALA A 278 -14.56 11.31 -10.84
N ASN A 279 -15.56 11.32 -11.75
CA ASN A 279 -16.01 12.56 -12.40
C ASN A 279 -16.53 13.60 -11.39
N ARG A 280 -17.31 13.20 -10.37
CA ARG A 280 -17.74 14.13 -9.30
C ARG A 280 -16.56 14.71 -8.52
N MET A 281 -15.56 13.89 -8.20
CA MET A 281 -14.36 14.32 -7.49
C MET A 281 -13.53 15.29 -8.35
N ILE A 282 -13.40 15.03 -9.65
CA ILE A 282 -12.71 15.93 -10.58
C ILE A 282 -13.39 17.31 -10.58
N SER A 283 -14.72 17.35 -10.74
CA SER A 283 -15.46 18.62 -10.71
C SER A 283 -15.33 19.35 -9.36
N GLN A 284 -15.27 18.63 -8.24
CA GLN A 284 -15.05 19.22 -6.91
C GLN A 284 -13.62 19.77 -6.72
N ILE A 285 -12.61 19.16 -7.34
CA ILE A 285 -11.24 19.66 -7.27
C ILE A 285 -11.07 20.95 -8.09
N LEU A 286 -11.81 21.08 -9.18
CA LEU A 286 -11.74 22.20 -10.11
C LEU A 286 -12.68 23.37 -9.79
N SER A 287 -13.57 23.21 -8.81
CA SER A 287 -14.49 24.25 -8.33
C SER A 287 -13.85 25.16 -7.28
#